data_AF-A0A6J3RAU9-F1
#
_entry.id   AF-A0A6J3RAU9-F1
#
_cell.length_a   1.000
_cell.length_b   1.000
_cell.length_c   1.000
_cell.angle_alpha   90.00
_cell.angle_beta   90.00
_cell.angle_gamma   90.00
#
_symmetry.space_group_name_H-M   'P 1'
#
loop_
_entity.id
_entity.type
_entity.pdbx_description
1 polymer ?
#
loop_
_entity_poly.entity_id
_entity_poly.type
_entity_poly.pdbx_seq_one_letter_code
_entity_poly.pdbx_strand_id
1 'polypeptide(L)'
;MVTTLGLKMAAETGGRAGSSASGRGPSRWHWSGSLWVRGVLLLLGGLWASATSIPVSLGSSSPCRHHVPSESEVINKVHLKANHIIKRDVNEHLRIKTVYDKSIEELLPEKRHLVKTKLFPQAVSYLEKTFQVRRPAGTILLSRQCATNQYQYLRKENDHHRCCTGECAEHTRCGPVIVPEEHLQQCRVCCGGKWPCGAVGVPDQEGVRDADFVLYVGALATERCSHENIISYAAYCQQEAKMDRPIAGYANLCPNMISTQPQEFVGMLSTVKHEIIHALGFSAGLFAFYHDKDGNPLTSRFADGLPPFNYSWYKANYSMAEKLDWGRGLGCDFVRRSCKFWIDQQRQKRQMLSPYCNTLRSNPLQLTCRQDQRAVAVCNLQKFPKPLPQEYQYFDELSGVPAEDLPYYGGSVEIADYCPFSQEFSWHLSGEYQRSSDCRVLENQPDLFKNYGAEKYGPHSVCLIQKSAFVMEKCERKLSYPDWGSGCYQVSCSPQGLKVWVQDTSYLCSRAGQVLPVSIQMNGWIHDGNLLCPSCWDFCELCPPETDPPTTNLTRALPLDLCSCSSSPVVTLWLLLGNLFPLLAGFLLCVWH
;
A
#
# COMPACT_ATOMS: atom_id res chain seq x y z
N MET A 1 -3.89 0.82 4.01
CA MET A 1 -4.71 -0.33 4.41
C MET A 1 -4.18 -1.55 3.69
N VAL A 2 -3.66 -2.53 4.40
CA VAL A 2 -3.20 -3.80 3.81
C VAL A 2 -4.10 -4.89 4.36
N THR A 3 -4.69 -5.69 3.47
CA THR A 3 -5.50 -6.84 3.89
C THR A 3 -4.56 -7.93 4.44
N THR A 4 -4.88 -8.54 5.58
CA THR A 4 -4.07 -9.61 6.19
C THR A 4 -4.68 -10.98 5.92
N LEU A 5 -3.84 -11.97 5.58
CA LEU A 5 -4.28 -13.32 5.21
C LEU A 5 -3.44 -14.42 5.87
N GLY A 6 -4.08 -15.49 6.34
CA GLY A 6 -3.39 -16.67 6.88
C GLY A 6 -2.83 -17.60 5.80
N LEU A 7 -1.70 -18.26 6.06
CA LEU A 7 -1.16 -19.32 5.20
C LEU A 7 -1.96 -20.64 5.37
N LYS A 8 -2.28 -21.30 4.26
CA LYS A 8 -2.91 -22.64 4.22
C LYS A 8 -1.99 -23.71 3.61
N MET A 9 -2.29 -24.98 3.90
CA MET A 9 -1.62 -26.14 3.29
C MET A 9 -2.38 -26.65 2.06
N ALA A 10 -1.67 -27.28 1.11
CA ALA A 10 -2.24 -27.86 -0.10
C ALA A 10 -3.10 -29.10 0.18
N ALA A 11 -4.04 -29.38 -0.72
CA ALA A 11 -4.84 -30.61 -0.71
C ALA A 11 -4.19 -31.68 -1.60
N GLU A 12 -4.08 -32.92 -1.10
CA GLU A 12 -3.61 -34.10 -1.84
C GLU A 12 -4.84 -34.92 -2.27
N THR A 13 -5.04 -35.12 -3.57
CA THR A 13 -6.13 -35.95 -4.09
C THR A 13 -5.58 -37.32 -4.51
N GLY A 14 -5.86 -38.36 -3.74
CA GLY A 14 -5.55 -39.76 -4.08
C GLY A 14 -6.65 -40.37 -4.96
N GLY A 15 -6.26 -41.00 -6.08
CA GLY A 15 -7.20 -41.62 -7.02
C GLY A 15 -7.31 -43.14 -6.85
N ARG A 16 -8.52 -43.64 -6.56
CA ARG A 16 -9.06 -44.87 -7.18
C ARG A 16 -10.58 -44.95 -7.01
N ALA A 17 -11.30 -44.95 -8.12
CA ALA A 17 -12.72 -45.31 -8.19
C ALA A 17 -12.85 -46.73 -8.78
N GLY A 18 -13.70 -47.55 -8.17
CA GLY A 18 -14.20 -48.82 -8.68
C GLY A 18 -15.71 -48.91 -8.39
N SER A 19 -16.49 -49.08 -9.44
CA SER A 19 -17.96 -49.00 -9.54
C SER A 19 -18.74 -50.14 -8.86
N SER A 20 -19.94 -49.85 -8.30
CA SER A 20 -21.25 -50.39 -8.77
C SER A 20 -22.43 -50.17 -7.79
N ALA A 21 -23.49 -49.54 -8.30
CA ALA A 21 -24.94 -49.78 -8.15
C ALA A 21 -25.68 -49.96 -6.78
N SER A 22 -26.76 -49.15 -6.68
CA SER A 22 -28.13 -49.46 -6.18
C SER A 22 -28.48 -49.35 -4.69
N GLY A 23 -29.67 -48.77 -4.41
CA GLY A 23 -30.48 -49.15 -3.23
C GLY A 23 -31.03 -48.02 -2.36
N ARG A 24 -32.36 -47.88 -2.40
CA ARG A 24 -33.28 -47.02 -1.61
C ARG A 24 -33.08 -47.00 -0.08
N GLY A 25 -33.34 -45.82 0.51
CA GLY A 25 -34.35 -45.63 1.57
C GLY A 25 -33.96 -45.93 3.04
N PRO A 26 -34.59 -45.24 4.02
CA PRO A 26 -33.95 -44.92 5.30
C PRO A 26 -34.46 -45.77 6.47
N SER A 27 -33.62 -46.03 7.48
CA SER A 27 -34.12 -46.46 8.78
C SER A 27 -33.28 -45.97 9.97
N ARG A 28 -34.05 -45.43 10.90
CA ARG A 28 -33.76 -44.86 12.21
C ARG A 28 -33.50 -46.00 13.19
N TRP A 29 -32.38 -46.00 13.91
CA TRP A 29 -32.21 -46.90 15.08
C TRP A 29 -31.60 -46.15 16.26
N HIS A 30 -32.39 -46.17 17.34
CA HIS A 30 -32.04 -45.82 18.71
C HIS A 30 -30.90 -46.72 19.24
N TRP A 31 -30.00 -46.15 20.01
CA TRP A 31 -29.07 -46.88 20.87
C TRP A 31 -29.55 -46.83 22.33
N SER A 32 -29.69 -48.00 22.95
CA SER A 32 -29.82 -48.14 24.40
C SER A 32 -28.55 -48.75 24.99
N GLY A 33 -27.96 -48.04 25.94
CA GLY A 33 -27.57 -48.55 27.27
C GLY A 33 -26.47 -49.61 27.43
N SER A 34 -25.54 -49.26 28.33
CA SER A 34 -24.76 -50.11 29.26
C SER A 34 -23.48 -50.80 28.75
N LEU A 35 -22.40 -50.99 29.52
CA LEU A 35 -22.11 -50.80 30.95
C LEU A 35 -20.57 -50.72 31.16
N TRP A 36 -20.10 -49.65 31.82
CA TRP A 36 -19.06 -49.58 32.86
C TRP A 36 -17.69 -50.28 32.72
N VAL A 37 -16.62 -49.46 32.80
CA VAL A 37 -15.47 -49.70 33.71
C VAL A 37 -15.05 -48.37 34.35
N ARG A 38 -14.96 -48.36 35.68
CA ARG A 38 -14.57 -47.22 36.54
C ARG A 38 -13.05 -46.99 36.52
N GLY A 39 -12.63 -45.73 36.54
CA GLY A 39 -11.24 -45.35 36.80
C GLY A 39 -11.04 -43.85 37.05
N VAL A 40 -11.21 -43.43 38.31
CA VAL A 40 -10.63 -42.25 38.98
C VAL A 40 -11.00 -40.85 38.44
N LEU A 41 -11.93 -40.19 39.16
CA LEU A 41 -12.23 -38.76 39.09
C LEU A 41 -11.13 -37.95 39.81
N LEU A 42 -10.53 -37.00 39.10
CA LEU A 42 -10.02 -35.75 39.68
C LEU A 42 -10.84 -34.60 39.07
N LEU A 43 -11.55 -33.89 39.95
CA LEU A 43 -12.44 -32.78 39.65
C LEU A 43 -11.64 -31.51 39.34
N LEU A 44 -11.71 -31.02 38.09
CA LEU A 44 -11.58 -29.60 37.79
C LEU A 44 -12.63 -29.24 36.73
N GLY A 45 -13.50 -28.29 37.10
CA GLY A 45 -14.72 -27.92 36.40
C GLY A 45 -14.50 -27.46 34.97
N GLY A 46 -15.41 -27.88 34.10
CA GLY A 46 -15.49 -27.44 32.72
C GLY A 46 -15.97 -25.99 32.61
N LEU A 47 -15.26 -25.23 31.77
CA LEU A 47 -15.81 -24.10 31.04
C LEU A 47 -15.90 -24.53 29.58
N TRP A 48 -17.13 -24.56 29.04
CA TRP A 48 -17.37 -24.72 27.62
C TRP A 48 -16.71 -23.57 26.86
N ALA A 49 -15.70 -23.88 26.05
CA ALA A 49 -15.17 -22.95 25.06
C ALA A 49 -16.23 -22.75 23.98
N SER A 50 -17.04 -21.71 24.17
CA SER A 50 -17.86 -21.14 23.10
C SER A 50 -16.91 -20.55 22.09
N ALA A 51 -16.96 -21.02 20.84
CA ALA A 51 -16.31 -20.38 19.71
C ALA A 51 -17.04 -19.07 19.39
N THR A 52 -16.84 -18.04 20.21
CA THR A 52 -17.19 -16.67 19.87
C THR A 52 -16.10 -16.14 18.96
N SER A 53 -16.42 -15.99 17.69
CA SER A 53 -15.66 -15.16 16.76
C SER A 53 -15.55 -13.76 17.36
N ILE A 54 -14.34 -13.39 17.81
CA ILE A 54 -14.03 -12.01 18.17
C ILE A 54 -14.15 -11.19 16.89
N PRO A 55 -15.04 -10.18 16.82
CA PRO A 55 -15.09 -9.30 15.68
C PRO A 55 -13.79 -8.50 15.63
N VAL A 56 -12.98 -8.71 14.60
CA VAL A 56 -11.87 -7.82 14.27
C VAL A 56 -12.50 -6.51 13.81
N SER A 57 -12.44 -5.49 14.67
CA SER A 57 -12.76 -4.11 14.30
C SER A 57 -11.73 -3.64 13.28
N LEU A 58 -12.13 -3.61 12.01
CA LEU A 58 -11.40 -2.92 10.95
C LEU A 58 -11.74 -1.43 11.05
N GLY A 59 -10.82 -0.64 11.61
CA GLY A 59 -10.93 0.82 11.60
C GLY A 59 -11.05 1.32 10.16
N SER A 60 -12.08 2.13 9.90
CA SER A 60 -12.17 2.90 8.66
C SER A 60 -10.97 3.83 8.56
N SER A 61 -10.61 4.31 7.37
CA SER A 61 -9.77 5.50 7.25
C SER A 61 -10.66 6.58 6.70
N SER A 62 -11.05 7.51 7.56
CA SER A 62 -11.72 8.73 7.15
C SER A 62 -10.83 9.48 6.13
N PRO A 63 -11.42 10.18 5.14
CA PRO A 63 -10.64 10.99 4.21
C PRO A 63 -9.70 11.92 4.98
N CYS A 64 -8.41 11.92 4.63
CA CYS A 64 -7.46 12.93 5.11
C CYS A 64 -7.90 14.28 4.55
N ARG A 65 -8.73 14.98 5.32
CA ARG A 65 -9.18 16.33 5.00
C ARG A 65 -8.11 17.29 5.49
N HIS A 66 -7.12 17.55 4.64
CA HIS A 66 -6.10 18.56 4.93
C HIS A 66 -6.78 19.91 5.18
N HIS A 67 -6.60 20.43 6.39
CA HIS A 67 -7.16 21.71 6.79
C HIS A 67 -6.15 22.81 6.48
N VAL A 68 -6.46 23.63 5.47
CA VAL A 68 -5.66 24.81 5.14
C VAL A 68 -5.70 25.79 6.33
N PRO A 69 -4.55 26.22 6.87
CA PRO A 69 -4.51 27.21 7.93
C PRO A 69 -5.29 28.48 7.56
N SER A 70 -5.99 29.05 8.54
CA SER A 70 -6.65 30.35 8.41
C SER A 70 -5.64 31.49 8.33
N GLU A 71 -6.07 32.67 7.88
CA GLU A 71 -5.20 33.86 7.79
C GLU A 71 -4.61 34.28 9.14
N SER A 72 -5.28 34.00 10.25
CA SER A 72 -4.78 34.27 11.60
C SER A 72 -3.72 33.26 12.09
N GLU A 73 -3.65 32.08 11.47
CA GLU A 73 -2.69 31.02 11.81
C GLU A 73 -1.38 31.12 10.99
N VAL A 74 -1.36 31.97 9.96
CA VAL A 74 -0.20 32.14 9.06
C VAL A 74 0.37 33.54 9.15
N ILE A 75 1.68 33.62 9.39
CA ILE A 75 2.43 34.87 9.31
C ILE A 75 3.13 34.93 7.95
N ASN A 76 2.61 35.80 7.09
CA ASN A 76 3.22 36.11 5.80
C ASN A 76 4.28 37.21 5.94
N LYS A 77 5.13 37.30 4.92
CA LYS A 77 6.14 38.36 4.77
C LYS A 77 7.18 38.44 5.88
N VAL A 78 7.65 37.28 6.34
CA VAL A 78 8.75 37.22 7.32
C VAL A 78 10.06 37.60 6.66
N HIS A 79 10.76 38.58 7.25
CA HIS A 79 12.03 39.04 6.71
C HIS A 79 13.18 38.11 7.13
N LEU A 80 13.93 37.63 6.15
CA LEU A 80 15.17 36.88 6.37
C LEU A 80 16.36 37.81 6.17
N LYS A 81 17.32 37.79 7.10
CA LYS A 81 18.56 38.56 6.96
C LYS A 81 19.30 38.06 5.71
N ALA A 82 19.68 38.97 4.81
CA ALA A 82 20.36 38.60 3.58
C ALA A 82 21.75 38.03 3.90
N ASN A 83 22.03 36.79 3.49
CA ASN A 83 23.39 36.30 3.44
C ASN A 83 24.14 37.07 2.33
N HIS A 84 25.11 37.89 2.72
CA HIS A 84 25.92 38.73 1.83
C HIS A 84 26.85 37.95 0.87
N ILE A 85 26.75 36.62 0.81
CA ILE A 85 27.56 35.78 -0.08
C ILE A 85 26.63 34.78 -0.77
N ILE A 86 26.22 35.09 -2.00
CA ILE A 86 25.69 34.11 -2.94
C ILE A 86 26.67 34.06 -4.10
N LYS A 87 27.75 33.27 -3.96
CA LYS A 87 28.39 32.69 -5.13
C LYS A 87 27.37 31.74 -5.76
N ARG A 88 27.36 31.70 -7.10
CA ARG A 88 26.44 30.96 -7.97
C ARG A 88 26.51 29.44 -7.76
N ASP A 89 26.19 28.92 -6.58
CA ASP A 89 25.91 27.50 -6.43
C ASP A 89 24.40 27.31 -6.45
N VAL A 90 23.91 27.08 -7.66
CA VAL A 90 22.54 26.67 -7.92
C VAL A 90 22.56 25.17 -7.71
N ASN A 91 22.01 24.68 -6.58
CA ASN A 91 21.64 23.29 -6.25
C ASN A 91 22.10 22.81 -4.86
N GLU A 92 21.84 23.58 -3.79
CA GLU A 92 21.95 23.02 -2.44
C GLU A 92 20.70 22.19 -2.11
N HIS A 93 20.89 21.06 -1.42
CA HIS A 93 19.80 20.25 -0.90
C HIS A 93 18.97 21.06 0.10
N LEU A 94 17.65 20.83 0.13
CA LEU A 94 16.78 21.39 1.17
C LEU A 94 17.30 20.97 2.54
N ARG A 95 17.42 21.92 3.48
CA ARG A 95 17.77 21.65 4.89
C ARG A 95 16.58 21.89 5.80
N ILE A 96 16.08 20.83 6.44
CA ILE A 96 14.95 20.88 7.36
C ILE A 96 15.46 20.71 8.78
N LYS A 97 15.30 21.75 9.61
CA LYS A 97 15.62 21.66 11.03
C LYS A 97 14.38 21.24 11.82
N THR A 98 14.39 20.01 12.34
CA THR A 98 13.34 19.52 13.23
C THR A 98 13.55 19.99 14.66
N VAL A 99 12.48 20.53 15.26
CA VAL A 99 12.43 20.97 16.66
C VAL A 99 11.29 20.22 17.33
N TYR A 100 11.59 19.45 18.38
CA TYR A 100 10.58 18.65 19.08
C TYR A 100 10.00 19.44 20.25
N ASP A 101 8.67 19.50 20.30
CA ASP A 101 7.91 20.04 21.41
C ASP A 101 8.05 19.14 22.66
N LYS A 102 7.82 19.72 23.84
CA LYS A 102 7.86 19.01 25.12
C LYS A 102 6.91 17.81 25.15
N SER A 103 5.77 17.85 24.44
CA SER A 103 4.84 16.72 24.34
C SER A 103 5.48 15.43 23.81
N ILE A 104 6.55 15.52 23.02
CA ILE A 104 7.31 14.34 22.54
C ILE A 104 8.10 13.69 23.68
N GLU A 105 8.59 14.47 24.63
CA GLU A 105 9.30 13.96 25.82
C GLU A 105 8.37 13.28 26.81
N GLU A 106 7.08 13.63 26.78
CA GLU A 106 6.02 13.07 27.63
C GLU A 106 5.45 11.76 27.07
N LEU A 107 5.82 11.36 25.84
CA LEU A 107 5.47 10.05 25.27
C LEU A 107 6.15 8.89 25.98
N LEU A 108 5.54 7.70 25.88
CA LEU A 108 6.17 6.45 26.30
C LEU A 108 7.56 6.28 25.65
N PRO A 109 8.55 5.70 26.35
CA PRO A 109 9.93 5.63 25.86
C PRO A 109 10.08 5.03 24.46
N GLU A 110 9.34 3.98 24.15
CA GLU A 110 9.34 3.33 22.83
C GLU A 110 8.79 4.23 21.72
N LYS A 111 7.71 4.97 21.99
CA LYS A 111 7.10 5.93 21.05
C LYS A 111 8.01 7.13 20.83
N ARG A 112 8.56 7.68 21.91
CA ARG A 112 9.54 8.78 21.86
C ARG A 112 10.76 8.40 21.05
N HIS A 113 11.31 7.20 21.30
CA HIS A 113 12.44 6.69 20.53
C HIS A 113 12.08 6.58 19.05
N LEU A 114 10.96 5.93 18.71
CA LEU A 114 10.48 5.79 17.34
C LEU A 114 10.40 7.14 16.61
N VAL A 115 9.76 8.14 17.23
CA VAL A 115 9.55 9.47 16.65
C VAL A 115 10.88 10.20 16.43
N LYS A 116 11.75 10.24 17.45
CA LYS A 116 12.99 11.03 17.42
C LYS A 116 14.13 10.38 16.65
N THR A 117 14.20 9.05 16.57
CA THR A 117 15.36 8.34 16.00
C THR A 117 15.08 7.69 14.64
N LYS A 118 13.81 7.40 14.33
CA LYS A 118 13.45 6.72 13.08
C LYS A 118 12.49 7.54 12.22
N LEU A 119 11.29 7.82 12.73
CA LEU A 119 10.16 8.29 11.91
C LEU A 119 10.43 9.64 11.23
N PHE A 120 10.65 10.71 12.01
CA PHE A 120 10.94 12.03 11.44
C PHE A 120 12.32 12.11 10.78
N PRO A 121 13.40 11.56 11.37
CA PRO A 121 14.71 11.56 10.70
C PRO A 121 14.70 10.91 9.32
N GLN A 122 14.01 9.78 9.15
CA GLN A 122 13.91 9.13 7.84
C GLN A 122 13.01 9.90 6.87
N ALA A 123 11.89 10.46 7.35
CA ALA A 123 11.02 11.29 6.52
C ALA A 123 11.75 12.56 6.03
N VAL A 124 12.41 13.27 6.93
CA VAL A 124 13.22 14.46 6.63
C VAL A 124 14.35 14.10 5.68
N SER A 125 15.15 13.08 5.98
CA SER A 125 16.27 12.67 5.11
C SER A 125 15.81 12.33 3.69
N TYR A 126 14.63 11.71 3.54
CA TYR A 126 14.04 11.46 2.23
C TYR A 126 13.74 12.78 1.49
N LEU A 127 13.12 13.75 2.15
CA LEU A 127 12.73 15.03 1.55
C LEU A 127 13.93 15.92 1.22
N GLU A 128 14.94 15.99 2.09
CA GLU A 128 16.19 16.73 1.86
C GLU A 128 16.96 16.18 0.64
N LYS A 129 16.95 14.85 0.44
CA LYS A 129 17.54 14.21 -0.75
C LYS A 129 16.71 14.43 -2.01
N THR A 130 15.40 14.57 -1.86
CA THR A 130 14.45 14.70 -2.98
C THR A 130 14.38 16.14 -3.51
N PHE A 131 14.49 17.13 -2.63
CA PHE A 131 14.29 18.53 -3.00
C PHE A 131 15.57 19.37 -2.93
N GLN A 132 15.71 20.26 -3.90
CA GLN A 132 16.78 21.26 -3.96
C GLN A 132 16.20 22.66 -3.75
N VAL A 133 17.01 23.55 -3.17
CA VAL A 133 16.62 24.93 -2.87
C VAL A 133 17.48 25.89 -3.68
N ARG A 134 16.82 26.85 -4.33
CA ARG A 134 17.50 27.85 -5.19
C ARG A 134 18.16 28.96 -4.39
N ARG A 135 17.63 29.28 -3.21
CA ARG A 135 18.13 30.30 -2.31
C ARG A 135 18.07 29.79 -0.87
N PRO A 136 19.22 29.43 -0.28
CA PRO A 136 19.26 29.03 1.11
C PRO A 136 18.78 30.18 2.00
N ALA A 137 17.95 29.89 3.02
CA ALA A 137 17.53 30.92 3.99
C ALA A 137 18.67 31.31 4.93
N GLY A 138 19.60 30.39 5.21
CA GLY A 138 20.69 30.61 6.14
C GLY A 138 20.21 30.52 7.57
N THR A 139 20.07 31.67 8.24
CA THR A 139 19.56 31.76 9.61
C THR A 139 18.12 32.25 9.60
N ILE A 140 17.21 31.45 10.15
CA ILE A 140 15.79 31.76 10.24
C ILE A 140 15.47 32.37 11.62
N LEU A 141 14.96 33.59 11.61
CA LEU A 141 14.33 34.24 12.76
C LEU A 141 12.86 34.49 12.42
N LEU A 142 11.97 33.87 13.17
CA LEU A 142 10.54 33.88 12.93
C LEU A 142 9.88 35.12 13.54
N SER A 143 8.88 35.68 12.87
CA SER A 143 8.17 36.85 13.39
C SER A 143 7.20 36.44 14.50
N ARG A 144 7.03 37.32 15.49
CA ARG A 144 6.07 37.12 16.59
C ARG A 144 4.63 37.36 16.15
N GLN A 145 3.72 36.63 16.78
CA GLN A 145 2.29 36.87 16.65
C GLN A 145 1.87 38.06 17.53
N CYS A 146 0.91 38.87 17.07
CA CYS A 146 0.35 39.97 17.87
C CYS A 146 -0.84 39.50 18.70
N ALA A 147 -1.00 40.03 19.92
CA ALA A 147 -2.07 39.60 20.83
C ALA A 147 -3.48 39.78 20.22
N THR A 148 -3.67 40.86 19.45
CA THR A 148 -4.94 41.19 18.78
C THR A 148 -4.99 40.74 17.32
N ASN A 149 -3.96 40.03 16.80
CA ASN A 149 -3.78 39.74 15.37
C ASN A 149 -3.89 40.98 14.45
N GLN A 150 -3.68 42.18 14.98
CA GLN A 150 -3.65 43.42 14.21
C GLN A 150 -2.21 43.84 13.94
N TYR A 151 -1.91 44.06 12.66
CA TYR A 151 -0.56 44.28 12.19
C TYR A 151 -0.49 45.52 11.32
N GLN A 152 0.59 46.28 11.47
CA GLN A 152 0.88 47.44 10.63
C GLN A 152 2.13 47.19 9.79
N TYR A 153 2.00 47.40 8.47
CA TYR A 153 3.11 47.30 7.52
C TYR A 153 3.76 48.67 7.36
N LEU A 154 5.06 48.75 7.69
CA LEU A 154 5.82 49.97 7.49
C LEU A 154 6.43 49.95 6.08
N ARG A 155 6.07 50.92 5.24
CA ARG A 155 6.80 51.22 3.98
C ARG A 155 7.89 52.25 4.29
N LYS A 156 9.05 51.79 4.76
CA LYS A 156 10.31 52.53 4.56
C LYS A 156 11.13 51.77 3.53
N GLU A 157 11.87 52.48 2.67
CA GLU A 157 12.59 51.92 1.51
C GLU A 157 13.52 50.72 1.83
N ASN A 158 13.83 50.42 3.11
CA ASN A 158 14.66 49.28 3.52
C ASN A 158 14.20 48.55 4.81
N ASP A 159 13.03 48.86 5.38
CA ASP A 159 12.54 48.15 6.58
C ASP A 159 11.07 47.73 6.38
N HIS A 160 10.86 46.44 6.09
CA HIS A 160 9.57 45.81 5.85
C HIS A 160 9.09 44.96 7.06
N HIS A 161 9.64 45.19 8.26
CA HIS A 161 9.23 44.41 9.44
C HIS A 161 7.77 44.68 9.81
N ARG A 162 7.05 43.60 10.13
CA ARG A 162 5.67 43.65 10.63
C ARG A 162 5.69 44.11 12.09
N CYS A 163 4.81 45.04 12.47
CA CYS A 163 4.70 45.52 13.85
C CYS A 163 3.29 45.32 14.41
N CYS A 164 3.21 45.08 15.72
CA CYS A 164 1.94 44.92 16.43
C CYS A 164 1.34 46.27 16.81
N THR A 165 0.04 46.43 16.58
CA THR A 165 -0.74 47.54 17.13
C THR A 165 -1.18 47.18 18.55
N GLY A 166 -0.35 47.52 19.55
CA GLY A 166 -0.61 47.19 20.95
C GLY A 166 0.52 46.37 21.57
N GLU A 167 0.43 45.04 21.56
CA GLU A 167 1.44 44.17 22.15
C GLU A 167 1.62 42.88 21.35
N CYS A 168 2.80 42.24 21.48
CA CYS A 168 2.98 40.89 20.98
C CYS A 168 2.24 39.89 21.87
N ALA A 169 1.79 38.79 21.30
CA ALA A 169 1.25 37.68 22.06
C ALA A 169 2.32 37.12 23.00
N GLU A 170 1.91 36.68 24.19
CA GLU A 170 2.77 36.03 25.18
C GLU A 170 3.50 34.81 24.57
N HIS A 171 2.81 34.06 23.71
CA HIS A 171 3.36 32.92 22.99
C HIS A 171 3.05 33.01 21.50
N THR A 172 4.08 32.87 20.67
CA THR A 172 3.90 32.67 19.22
C THR A 172 3.73 31.19 18.93
N ARG A 173 2.69 30.84 18.16
CA ARG A 173 2.34 29.44 17.87
C ARG A 173 2.59 29.11 16.40
N CYS A 174 2.95 27.86 16.16
CA CYS A 174 2.98 27.25 14.83
C CYS A 174 2.08 26.00 14.89
N GLY A 175 0.80 26.18 14.54
CA GLY A 175 -0.23 25.20 14.84
C GLY A 175 -0.41 25.01 16.36
N PRO A 176 -0.43 23.77 16.87
CA PRO A 176 -0.61 23.53 18.30
C PRO A 176 0.68 23.77 19.11
N VAL A 177 1.85 23.83 18.46
CA VAL A 177 3.17 23.92 19.11
C VAL A 177 3.53 25.39 19.40
N ILE A 178 4.11 25.63 20.58
CA ILE A 178 4.69 26.94 20.95
C ILE A 178 6.09 27.04 20.36
N VAL A 179 6.36 28.13 19.65
CA VAL A 179 7.68 28.39 19.06
C VAL A 179 8.64 28.84 20.16
N PRO A 180 9.84 28.24 20.28
CA PRO A 180 10.85 28.66 21.26
C PRO A 180 11.24 30.14 21.11
N GLU A 181 11.47 30.81 22.23
CA GLU A 181 11.76 32.25 22.29
C GLU A 181 13.06 32.61 21.54
N GLU A 182 14.04 31.71 21.53
CA GLU A 182 15.31 31.83 20.82
C GLU A 182 15.18 31.80 19.29
N HIS A 183 14.05 31.31 18.75
CA HIS A 183 13.77 31.30 17.32
C HIS A 183 13.02 32.55 16.86
N LEU A 184 12.54 33.38 17.79
CA LEU A 184 11.68 34.53 17.50
C LEU A 184 12.49 35.82 17.41
N GLN A 185 12.06 36.70 16.51
CA GLN A 185 12.50 38.09 16.44
C GLN A 185 12.08 38.86 17.69
N GLN A 186 12.82 39.91 18.03
CA GLN A 186 12.43 40.86 19.07
C GLN A 186 11.06 41.46 18.75
N CYS A 187 10.22 41.60 19.77
CA CYS A 187 8.88 42.17 19.60
C CYS A 187 8.98 43.63 19.14
N ARG A 188 8.19 44.03 18.14
CA ARG A 188 8.08 45.41 17.67
C ARG A 188 6.64 45.90 17.78
N VAL A 189 6.46 47.01 18.50
CA VAL A 189 5.14 47.56 18.85
C VAL A 189 5.04 49.02 18.40
N CYS A 190 3.92 49.37 17.76
CA CYS A 190 3.57 50.75 17.44
C CYS A 190 2.46 51.26 18.37
N CYS A 191 2.78 52.14 19.32
CA CYS A 191 1.78 52.73 20.21
C CYS A 191 0.95 53.80 19.47
N GLY A 192 -0.38 53.61 19.39
CA GLY A 192 -1.30 54.58 18.79
C GLY A 192 -1.15 54.78 17.28
N GLY A 193 -0.56 53.82 16.56
CA GLY A 193 -0.34 53.89 15.12
C GLY A 193 0.65 54.98 14.67
N LYS A 194 1.36 55.62 15.61
CA LYS A 194 2.33 56.69 15.35
C LYS A 194 3.77 56.16 15.50
N TRP A 195 4.63 56.64 14.62
CA TRP A 195 6.06 56.31 14.57
C TRP A 195 6.84 57.12 15.62
N PRO A 196 7.97 56.61 16.18
CA PRO A 196 8.62 55.33 15.93
C PRO A 196 8.00 54.15 16.69
N CYS A 197 7.92 53.00 16.02
CA CYS A 197 7.58 51.74 16.69
C CYS A 197 8.78 51.27 17.51
N GLY A 198 8.55 50.94 18.78
CA GLY A 198 9.59 50.53 19.72
C GLY A 198 9.84 49.03 19.65
N ALA A 199 11.12 48.64 19.74
CA ALA A 199 11.48 47.26 20.03
C ALA A 199 11.29 47.00 21.54
N VAL A 200 10.61 45.92 21.89
CA VAL A 200 10.22 45.58 23.26
C VAL A 200 10.66 44.15 23.57
N GLY A 201 11.05 43.89 24.82
CA GLY A 201 11.42 42.56 25.28
C GLY A 201 12.82 42.14 24.83
N VAL A 202 13.05 40.83 24.84
CA VAL A 202 14.37 40.21 24.60
C VAL A 202 14.85 40.53 23.17
N PRO A 203 16.09 41.02 22.99
CA PRO A 203 16.68 41.21 21.66
C PRO A 203 16.72 39.93 20.83
N ASP A 204 16.82 40.09 19.50
CA ASP A 204 17.02 38.96 18.58
C ASP A 204 18.15 38.05 19.09
N GLN A 205 17.86 36.77 19.25
CA GLN A 205 18.87 35.75 19.52
C GLN A 205 19.51 35.25 18.21
N GLU A 206 20.25 34.14 18.29
CA GLU A 206 20.93 33.57 17.12
C GLU A 206 19.94 33.04 16.07
N GLY A 207 18.72 32.67 16.46
CA GLY A 207 17.74 32.03 15.57
C GLY A 207 18.14 30.62 15.16
N VAL A 208 17.48 30.08 14.14
CA VAL A 208 17.76 28.73 13.63
C VAL A 208 18.77 28.81 12.49
N ARG A 209 20.02 28.43 12.77
CA ARG A 209 21.10 28.40 11.77
C ARG A 209 20.97 27.22 10.80
N ASP A 210 21.57 27.40 9.62
CA ASP A 210 21.75 26.39 8.57
C ASP A 210 20.45 25.66 8.19
N ALA A 211 19.34 26.38 8.21
CA ALA A 211 18.03 25.85 7.93
C ALA A 211 17.40 26.59 6.75
N ASP A 212 16.70 25.85 5.91
CA ASP A 212 15.85 26.38 4.85
C ASP A 212 14.37 26.28 5.20
N PHE A 213 14.05 25.38 6.13
CA PHE A 213 12.74 25.18 6.72
C PHE A 213 12.87 24.69 8.16
N VAL A 214 12.06 25.22 9.08
CA VAL A 214 12.00 24.75 10.47
C VAL A 214 10.69 23.98 10.68
N LEU A 215 10.81 22.72 11.08
CA LEU A 215 9.67 21.84 11.33
C LEU A 215 9.48 21.62 12.84
N TYR A 216 8.39 22.16 13.38
CA TYR A 216 7.99 21.95 14.77
C TYR A 216 7.17 20.68 14.92
N VAL A 217 7.67 19.72 15.68
CA VAL A 217 7.05 18.40 15.83
C VAL A 217 6.47 18.24 17.22
N GLY A 218 5.15 18.00 17.28
CA GLY A 218 4.42 17.77 18.53
C GLY A 218 3.71 16.43 18.57
N ALA A 219 3.32 16.01 19.77
CA ALA A 219 2.36 14.94 20.00
C ALA A 219 1.29 15.39 20.99
N LEU A 220 0.51 16.40 20.58
CA LEU A 220 -0.53 17.01 21.41
C LEU A 220 -1.89 16.38 21.10
N ALA A 221 -2.62 16.01 22.16
CA ALA A 221 -4.00 15.52 22.07
C ALA A 221 -4.97 16.69 21.84
N THR A 222 -4.97 17.23 20.63
CA THR A 222 -5.86 18.32 20.21
C THR A 222 -7.26 17.81 19.84
N GLU A 223 -8.25 18.69 19.71
CA GLU A 223 -9.59 18.36 19.18
C GLU A 223 -9.53 17.63 17.83
N ARG A 224 -8.55 17.98 16.97
CA ARG A 224 -8.29 17.27 15.71
C ARG A 224 -7.96 15.79 15.91
N CYS A 225 -7.32 15.44 17.03
CA CYS A 225 -7.02 14.05 17.38
C CYS A 225 -8.22 13.29 17.95
N SER A 226 -9.32 13.98 18.26
CA SER A 226 -10.58 13.37 18.69
C SER A 226 -11.43 12.88 17.52
N HIS A 227 -11.12 13.30 16.30
CA HIS A 227 -11.71 12.72 15.10
C HIS A 227 -11.08 11.35 14.82
N GLU A 228 -11.92 10.35 14.50
CA GLU A 228 -11.47 9.00 14.22
C GLU A 228 -10.44 8.98 13.07
N ASN A 229 -9.36 8.20 13.24
CA ASN A 229 -8.38 7.84 12.20
C ASN A 229 -7.37 8.92 11.77
N ILE A 230 -7.29 10.09 12.42
CA ILE A 230 -6.23 11.05 12.14
C ILE A 230 -4.93 10.63 12.85
N ILE A 231 -3.98 10.08 12.08
CA ILE A 231 -2.65 9.68 12.60
C ILE A 231 -1.80 10.91 12.89
N SER A 232 -1.79 11.85 11.96
CA SER A 232 -1.05 13.11 12.06
C SER A 232 -1.67 14.16 11.17
N TYR A 233 -1.35 15.42 11.46
CA TYR A 233 -1.67 16.54 10.59
C TYR A 233 -0.54 17.56 10.62
N ALA A 234 -0.32 18.25 9.51
CA ALA A 234 0.71 19.27 9.39
C ALA A 234 0.27 20.44 8.54
N ALA A 235 0.89 21.59 8.76
CA ALA A 235 0.75 22.74 7.88
C ALA A 235 1.92 23.71 8.02
N TYR A 236 1.98 24.66 7.09
CA TYR A 236 2.87 25.81 7.17
C TYR A 236 2.30 26.84 8.16
N CYS A 237 3.18 27.60 8.80
CA CYS A 237 2.78 28.68 9.70
C CYS A 237 3.47 30.02 9.39
N GLN A 238 4.64 30.02 8.73
CA GLN A 238 5.30 31.26 8.31
C GLN A 238 5.90 31.19 6.90
N GLN A 239 5.76 32.27 6.14
CA GLN A 239 6.29 32.42 4.76
C GLN A 239 7.26 33.61 4.67
N GLU A 240 8.38 33.44 3.95
CA GLU A 240 9.35 34.53 3.76
C GLU A 240 8.83 35.66 2.86
N ALA A 241 9.33 36.88 3.05
CA ALA A 241 8.86 38.05 2.33
C ALA A 241 9.26 38.10 0.85
N LYS A 242 10.40 37.50 0.47
CA LYS A 242 10.98 37.70 -0.86
C LYS A 242 10.41 36.75 -1.92
N MET A 243 10.20 35.49 -1.56
CA MET A 243 9.78 34.42 -2.47
C MET A 243 8.48 33.73 -2.02
N ASP A 244 7.84 34.23 -0.96
CA ASP A 244 6.65 33.64 -0.33
C ASP A 244 6.79 32.14 0.02
N ARG A 245 8.04 31.67 0.14
CA ARG A 245 8.36 30.28 0.46
C ARG A 245 8.04 30.01 1.94
N PRO A 246 7.38 28.88 2.27
CA PRO A 246 7.28 28.43 3.65
C PRO A 246 8.66 28.26 4.27
N ILE A 247 8.87 28.87 5.42
CA ILE A 247 10.13 28.79 6.19
C ILE A 247 9.94 28.13 7.55
N ALA A 248 8.69 28.02 8.00
CA ALA A 248 8.34 27.25 9.18
C ALA A 248 6.97 26.59 9.00
N GLY A 249 6.85 25.39 9.56
CA GLY A 249 5.61 24.65 9.68
C GLY A 249 5.68 23.70 10.85
N TYR A 250 4.58 23.00 11.07
CA TYR A 250 4.45 22.04 12.15
C TYR A 250 3.93 20.70 11.63
N ALA A 251 4.24 19.64 12.36
CA ALA A 251 3.62 18.33 12.21
C ALA A 251 3.26 17.81 13.61
N ASN A 252 1.98 17.55 13.84
CA ASN A 252 1.50 17.02 15.10
C ASN A 252 1.05 15.56 14.92
N LEU A 253 1.64 14.64 15.69
CA LEU A 253 1.20 13.26 15.79
C LEU A 253 0.10 13.12 16.85
N CYS A 254 -0.97 12.40 16.57
CA CYS A 254 -1.97 12.11 17.59
C CYS A 254 -1.46 11.00 18.52
N PRO A 255 -1.26 11.24 19.84
CA PRO A 255 -0.51 10.33 20.73
C PRO A 255 -1.01 8.87 20.75
N ASN A 256 -2.33 8.71 20.70
CA ASN A 256 -2.99 7.41 20.72
C ASN A 256 -2.84 6.63 19.41
N MET A 257 -2.57 7.33 18.30
CA MET A 257 -2.41 6.75 16.97
C MET A 257 -0.95 6.43 16.62
N ILE A 258 0.00 6.80 17.48
CA ILE A 258 1.42 6.44 17.29
C ILE A 258 1.58 4.95 17.61
N SER A 259 1.76 4.15 16.56
CA SER A 259 2.01 2.71 16.68
C SER A 259 3.50 2.40 16.69
N THR A 260 3.91 1.52 17.61
CA THR A 260 5.29 1.00 17.67
C THR A 260 5.45 -0.33 16.96
N GLN A 261 4.38 -0.82 16.33
CA GLN A 261 4.40 -2.09 15.61
C GLN A 261 5.18 -1.96 14.29
N PRO A 262 6.18 -2.82 14.01
CA PRO A 262 7.01 -2.72 12.81
C PRO A 262 6.21 -2.73 11.49
N GLN A 263 5.11 -3.48 11.42
CA GLN A 263 4.25 -3.57 10.24
C GLN A 263 3.52 -2.27 9.89
N GLU A 264 3.25 -1.41 10.87
CA GLU A 264 2.58 -0.12 10.66
C GLU A 264 3.58 1.00 10.36
N PHE A 265 4.87 0.76 10.57
CA PHE A 265 5.93 1.75 10.39
C PHE A 265 5.95 2.33 8.97
N VAL A 266 5.81 1.50 7.93
CA VAL A 266 5.84 1.96 6.54
C VAL A 266 4.66 2.89 6.24
N GLY A 267 3.46 2.54 6.75
CA GLY A 267 2.27 3.37 6.64
C GLY A 267 2.46 4.71 7.35
N MET A 268 2.90 4.69 8.61
CA MET A 268 3.17 5.89 9.38
C MET A 268 4.24 6.78 8.75
N LEU A 269 5.32 6.19 8.26
CA LEU A 269 6.39 6.92 7.57
C LEU A 269 5.86 7.59 6.30
N SER A 270 5.00 6.92 5.53
CA SER A 270 4.34 7.49 4.37
C SER A 270 3.43 8.66 4.77
N THR A 271 2.63 8.52 5.81
CA THR A 271 1.77 9.59 6.32
C THR A 271 2.59 10.80 6.79
N VAL A 272 3.66 10.59 7.56
CA VAL A 272 4.52 11.69 8.02
C VAL A 272 5.18 12.42 6.84
N LYS A 273 5.63 11.70 5.79
CA LYS A 273 6.12 12.35 4.56
C LYS A 273 5.04 13.20 3.91
N HIS A 274 3.83 12.66 3.77
CA HIS A 274 2.67 13.37 3.20
C HIS A 274 2.38 14.67 3.97
N GLU A 275 2.34 14.60 5.29
CA GLU A 275 2.13 15.75 6.16
C GLU A 275 3.25 16.80 6.03
N ILE A 276 4.52 16.40 6.05
CA ILE A 276 5.62 17.37 5.89
C ILE A 276 5.57 18.04 4.51
N ILE A 277 5.16 17.32 3.46
CA ILE A 277 4.99 17.88 2.11
C ILE A 277 3.89 18.98 2.08
N HIS A 278 2.80 18.80 2.84
CA HIS A 278 1.80 19.87 3.02
C HIS A 278 2.40 21.11 3.68
N ALA A 279 3.26 20.95 4.69
CA ALA A 279 3.93 22.05 5.37
C ALA A 279 5.00 22.74 4.50
N LEU A 280 5.64 22.00 3.58
CA LEU A 280 6.69 22.53 2.70
C LEU A 280 6.17 23.37 1.52
N GLY A 281 4.94 23.11 1.04
CA GLY A 281 4.48 23.81 -0.16
C GLY A 281 3.27 23.21 -0.86
N PHE A 282 2.99 21.92 -0.68
CA PHE A 282 1.89 21.24 -1.38
C PHE A 282 0.56 21.44 -0.64
N SER A 283 0.13 22.68 -0.47
CA SER A 283 -1.11 23.03 0.22
C SER A 283 -1.93 23.95 -0.66
N ALA A 284 -3.24 23.74 -0.72
CA ALA A 284 -4.12 24.52 -1.59
C ALA A 284 -4.05 26.04 -1.30
N GLY A 285 -3.79 26.42 -0.04
CA GLY A 285 -3.58 27.82 0.36
C GLY A 285 -2.24 28.42 -0.05
N LEU A 286 -1.26 27.59 -0.46
CA LEU A 286 0.06 28.05 -0.91
C LEU A 286 0.20 28.15 -2.40
N PHE A 287 -0.67 27.49 -3.17
CA PHE A 287 -0.51 27.47 -4.62
C PHE A 287 -0.43 28.90 -5.15
N ALA A 288 -1.37 29.78 -4.77
CA ALA A 288 -1.41 31.22 -5.07
C ALA A 288 -0.06 31.96 -4.91
N PHE A 289 0.84 31.48 -4.07
CA PHE A 289 2.12 32.09 -3.75
C PHE A 289 3.28 31.59 -4.63
N TYR A 290 3.06 30.69 -5.57
CA TYR A 290 4.12 30.13 -6.40
C TYR A 290 4.76 31.16 -7.33
N HIS A 291 6.05 30.94 -7.60
CA HIS A 291 6.87 31.77 -8.46
C HIS A 291 7.37 30.95 -9.66
N ASP A 292 7.68 31.64 -10.76
CA ASP A 292 8.30 31.04 -11.94
C ASP A 292 9.79 30.73 -11.73
N LYS A 293 10.44 30.22 -12.79
CA LYS A 293 11.88 29.92 -12.81
C LYS A 293 12.76 31.17 -12.72
N ASP A 294 12.24 32.36 -12.93
CA ASP A 294 12.99 33.62 -12.86
C ASP A 294 12.78 34.31 -11.49
N GLY A 295 11.86 33.76 -10.68
CA GLY A 295 11.52 34.22 -9.35
C GLY A 295 10.44 35.29 -9.34
N ASN A 296 9.64 35.40 -10.40
CA ASN A 296 8.48 36.28 -10.47
C ASN A 296 7.21 35.55 -9.98
N PRO A 297 6.30 36.22 -9.26
CA PRO A 297 5.04 35.62 -8.86
C PRO A 297 4.21 35.14 -10.06
N LEU A 298 3.68 33.91 -10.00
CA LEU A 298 2.78 33.37 -11.03
C LEU A 298 1.36 33.93 -10.94
N THR A 299 0.96 34.41 -9.76
CA THR A 299 -0.34 35.05 -9.52
C THR A 299 -0.12 36.54 -9.27
N SER A 300 -0.95 37.38 -9.91
CA SER A 300 -0.95 38.83 -9.68
C SER A 300 -1.12 39.16 -8.19
N ARG A 301 -0.39 40.18 -7.70
CA ARG A 301 -0.44 40.61 -6.29
C ARG A 301 -1.27 41.88 -6.13
N PHE A 302 -1.94 42.03 -4.99
CA PHE A 302 -2.51 43.30 -4.55
C PHE A 302 -1.41 44.27 -4.08
N ALA A 303 -1.79 45.49 -3.70
CA ALA A 303 -0.88 46.54 -3.24
C ALA A 303 -0.11 46.18 -1.95
N ASP A 304 -0.63 45.24 -1.17
CA ASP A 304 0.00 44.66 0.03
C ASP A 304 1.01 43.54 -0.29
N GLY A 305 1.13 43.14 -1.56
CA GLY A 305 2.04 42.10 -2.02
C GLY A 305 1.52 40.66 -1.83
N LEU A 306 0.26 40.47 -1.45
CA LEU A 306 -0.39 39.15 -1.36
C LEU A 306 -1.21 38.84 -2.62
N PRO A 307 -1.32 37.57 -3.04
CA PRO A 307 -2.24 37.18 -4.11
C PRO A 307 -3.69 37.28 -3.65
N PRO A 308 -4.65 37.43 -4.59
CA PRO A 308 -6.02 37.05 -4.31
C PRO A 308 -6.04 35.58 -3.86
N PHE A 309 -6.89 35.23 -2.88
CA PHE A 309 -7.05 33.86 -2.42
C PHE A 309 -8.19 33.20 -3.20
N ASN A 310 -7.88 32.24 -4.06
CA ASN A 310 -8.84 31.41 -4.79
C ASN A 310 -8.13 30.11 -5.16
N TYR A 311 -8.84 29.01 -5.03
CA TYR A 311 -8.29 27.67 -5.12
C TYR A 311 -8.08 27.20 -6.59
N SER A 312 -8.05 28.11 -7.58
CA SER A 312 -8.40 27.78 -8.98
C SER A 312 -7.42 28.21 -10.09
N TRP A 313 -6.20 28.70 -9.83
CA TRP A 313 -5.41 29.41 -10.87
C TRP A 313 -4.24 28.68 -11.54
N TYR A 314 -3.93 27.43 -11.20
CA TYR A 314 -2.73 26.76 -11.74
C TYR A 314 -3.01 26.00 -13.02
N LYS A 315 -2.12 26.17 -14.01
CA LYS A 315 -2.01 25.31 -15.19
C LYS A 315 -0.79 24.43 -15.03
N ALA A 316 -1.01 23.14 -14.76
CA ALA A 316 0.07 22.17 -14.53
C ALA A 316 0.91 21.97 -15.82
N ASN A 317 2.22 21.78 -15.65
CA ASN A 317 3.07 21.28 -16.73
C ASN A 317 2.93 19.75 -16.83
N TYR A 318 1.98 19.29 -17.65
CA TYR A 318 1.68 17.88 -17.82
C TYR A 318 2.82 17.05 -18.43
N SER A 319 3.88 17.66 -18.97
CA SER A 319 5.05 16.91 -19.45
C SER A 319 5.83 16.22 -18.33
N MET A 320 5.66 16.69 -17.08
CA MET A 320 6.32 16.16 -15.89
C MET A 320 5.40 15.23 -15.08
N ALA A 321 4.17 15.02 -15.53
CA ALA A 321 3.20 14.23 -14.79
C ALA A 321 3.61 12.75 -14.78
N GLU A 322 3.68 12.16 -13.59
CA GLU A 322 3.79 10.71 -13.47
C GLU A 322 2.54 10.03 -14.04
N LYS A 323 2.72 8.81 -14.54
CA LYS A 323 1.64 8.03 -15.12
C LYS A 323 0.74 7.49 -14.00
N LEU A 324 -0.48 8.02 -13.91
CA LEU A 324 -1.54 7.42 -13.09
C LEU A 324 -2.23 6.30 -13.88
N ASP A 325 -1.99 5.05 -13.50
CA ASP A 325 -2.59 3.89 -14.18
C ASP A 325 -4.06 3.68 -13.79
N TRP A 326 -4.46 4.08 -12.57
CA TRP A 326 -5.84 3.94 -12.10
C TRP A 326 -6.82 4.78 -12.92
N GLY A 327 -7.81 4.13 -13.53
CA GLY A 327 -8.83 4.81 -14.35
C GLY A 327 -8.38 5.22 -15.75
N ARG A 328 -7.12 4.97 -16.12
CA ARG A 328 -6.56 5.40 -17.41
C ARG A 328 -7.26 4.70 -18.57
N GLY A 329 -7.78 5.48 -19.51
CA GLY A 329 -8.44 4.96 -20.71
C GLY A 329 -9.82 4.32 -20.49
N LEU A 330 -10.37 4.38 -19.26
CA LEU A 330 -11.67 3.75 -18.94
C LEU A 330 -12.90 4.62 -19.29
N GLY A 331 -12.67 5.84 -19.78
CA GLY A 331 -13.71 6.72 -20.33
C GLY A 331 -14.48 7.55 -19.29
N CYS A 332 -15.42 8.37 -19.78
CA CYS A 332 -16.19 9.30 -18.94
C CYS A 332 -17.12 8.59 -17.95
N ASP A 333 -17.69 7.44 -18.35
CA ASP A 333 -18.61 6.68 -17.50
C ASP A 333 -17.93 6.21 -16.22
N PHE A 334 -16.66 5.81 -16.28
CA PHE A 334 -15.87 5.41 -15.11
C PHE A 334 -15.75 6.53 -14.07
N VAL A 335 -15.61 7.79 -14.52
CA VAL A 335 -15.36 8.93 -13.62
C VAL A 335 -16.67 9.60 -13.16
N ARG A 336 -17.72 9.57 -13.99
CA ARG A 336 -18.95 10.36 -13.78
C ARG A 336 -20.14 9.55 -13.30
N ARG A 337 -20.12 8.23 -13.47
CA ARG A 337 -21.20 7.33 -13.02
C ARG A 337 -20.70 6.52 -11.82
N SER A 338 -21.62 5.82 -11.15
CA SER A 338 -21.25 4.92 -10.06
C SER A 338 -20.42 3.74 -10.57
N CYS A 339 -19.58 3.17 -9.70
CA CYS A 339 -18.86 1.94 -10.04
C CYS A 339 -19.80 0.78 -10.36
N LYS A 340 -21.01 0.75 -9.78
CA LYS A 340 -22.09 -0.16 -10.19
C LYS A 340 -22.36 -0.09 -11.68
N PHE A 341 -22.65 1.11 -12.20
CA PHE A 341 -22.95 1.30 -13.62
C PHE A 341 -21.82 0.78 -14.50
N TRP A 342 -20.57 1.09 -14.12
CA TRP A 342 -19.41 0.64 -14.86
C TRP A 342 -19.23 -0.89 -14.79
N ILE A 343 -19.36 -1.49 -13.61
CA ILE A 343 -19.29 -2.95 -13.40
C ILE A 343 -20.34 -3.66 -14.26
N ASP A 344 -21.59 -3.18 -14.24
CA ASP A 344 -22.69 -3.77 -15.00
C ASP A 344 -22.44 -3.66 -16.52
N GLN A 345 -21.90 -2.53 -16.98
CA GLN A 345 -21.51 -2.34 -18.37
C GLN A 345 -20.40 -3.32 -18.80
N GLN A 346 -19.38 -3.53 -17.96
CA GLN A 346 -18.31 -4.49 -18.26
C GLN A 346 -18.82 -5.94 -18.27
N ARG A 347 -19.71 -6.30 -17.33
CA ARG A 347 -20.36 -7.61 -17.30
C ARG A 347 -21.13 -7.87 -18.59
N GLN A 348 -21.90 -6.91 -19.07
CA GLN A 348 -22.63 -7.00 -20.34
C GLN A 348 -21.69 -7.20 -21.54
N LYS A 349 -20.54 -6.51 -21.55
CA LYS A 349 -19.49 -6.67 -22.56
C LYS A 349 -18.65 -7.94 -22.42
N ARG A 350 -18.84 -8.72 -21.35
CA ARG A 350 -18.00 -9.88 -20.97
C ARG A 350 -16.51 -9.52 -20.87
N GLN A 351 -16.22 -8.31 -20.40
CA GLN A 351 -14.88 -7.80 -20.18
C GLN A 351 -14.45 -8.00 -18.71
N MET A 352 -13.14 -7.92 -18.45
CA MET A 352 -12.63 -7.97 -17.08
C MET A 352 -13.13 -6.76 -16.29
N LEU A 353 -13.52 -6.97 -15.04
CA LEU A 353 -14.05 -5.92 -14.16
C LEU A 353 -12.97 -5.00 -13.57
N SER A 354 -11.70 -5.17 -13.96
CA SER A 354 -10.57 -4.43 -13.42
C SER A 354 -10.68 -2.92 -13.74
N PRO A 355 -10.52 -2.01 -12.76
CA PRO A 355 -9.91 -2.25 -11.44
C PRO A 355 -10.87 -2.75 -10.36
N TYR A 356 -12.18 -2.67 -10.59
CA TYR A 356 -13.20 -3.15 -9.66
C TYR A 356 -13.28 -4.68 -9.62
N CYS A 357 -14.07 -5.20 -8.68
CA CYS A 357 -14.28 -6.63 -8.53
C CYS A 357 -15.63 -6.94 -7.89
N ASN A 358 -16.07 -8.19 -8.00
CA ASN A 358 -17.33 -8.68 -7.45
C ASN A 358 -17.18 -10.05 -6.77
N THR A 359 -15.95 -10.49 -6.53
CA THR A 359 -15.68 -11.78 -5.91
C THR A 359 -15.70 -11.63 -4.41
N LEU A 360 -16.46 -12.46 -3.73
CA LEU A 360 -16.48 -12.48 -2.27
C LEU A 360 -15.19 -13.09 -1.76
N ARG A 361 -14.74 -12.61 -0.61
CA ARG A 361 -13.64 -13.23 0.12
C ARG A 361 -14.11 -14.58 0.69
N SER A 362 -13.88 -15.65 -0.06
CA SER A 362 -14.23 -17.02 0.29
C SER A 362 -13.05 -17.82 0.85
N ASN A 363 -13.33 -19.05 1.31
CA ASN A 363 -12.34 -20.08 1.57
C ASN A 363 -12.69 -21.31 0.72
N PRO A 364 -11.94 -21.63 -0.34
CA PRO A 364 -10.68 -21.03 -0.78
C PRO A 364 -10.80 -19.59 -1.31
N LEU A 365 -9.70 -18.85 -1.28
CA LEU A 365 -9.58 -17.50 -1.80
C LEU A 365 -9.41 -17.55 -3.32
N GLN A 366 -10.15 -16.69 -4.01
CA GLN A 366 -9.93 -16.43 -5.42
C GLN A 366 -8.95 -15.27 -5.57
N LEU A 367 -7.72 -15.58 -5.96
CA LEU A 367 -6.68 -14.59 -6.19
C LEU A 367 -6.89 -13.88 -7.54
N THR A 368 -6.46 -12.63 -7.60
CA THR A 368 -6.48 -11.78 -8.80
C THR A 368 -5.23 -10.91 -8.81
N CYS A 369 -5.05 -10.08 -9.83
CA CYS A 369 -3.96 -9.12 -9.87
C CYS A 369 -4.44 -7.71 -9.51
N ARG A 370 -3.54 -6.94 -8.89
CA ARG A 370 -3.70 -5.49 -8.79
C ARG A 370 -3.77 -4.90 -10.21
N GLN A 371 -4.45 -3.77 -10.38
CA GLN A 371 -4.68 -3.14 -11.70
C GLN A 371 -3.39 -2.92 -12.51
N ASP A 372 -2.28 -2.62 -11.86
CA ASP A 372 -0.97 -2.39 -12.49
C ASP A 372 -0.10 -3.65 -12.58
N GLN A 373 -0.68 -4.82 -12.27
CA GLN A 373 -0.05 -6.13 -12.26
C GLN A 373 1.24 -6.21 -11.42
N ARG A 374 1.43 -5.33 -10.43
CA ARG A 374 2.63 -5.38 -9.57
C ARG A 374 2.50 -6.33 -8.40
N ALA A 375 1.28 -6.63 -7.98
CA ALA A 375 1.03 -7.47 -6.81
C ALA A 375 -0.11 -8.44 -7.07
N VAL A 376 -0.02 -9.60 -6.41
CA VAL A 376 -1.15 -10.49 -6.22
C VAL A 376 -2.14 -9.80 -5.29
N ALA A 377 -3.42 -9.95 -5.58
CA ALA A 377 -4.49 -9.20 -4.95
C ALA A 377 -5.69 -10.09 -4.64
N VAL A 378 -6.56 -9.56 -3.80
CA VAL A 378 -7.89 -10.10 -3.53
C VAL A 378 -8.91 -8.99 -3.65
N CYS A 379 -10.15 -9.34 -3.98
CA CYS A 379 -11.22 -8.35 -3.95
C CYS A 379 -11.46 -7.91 -2.50
N ASN A 380 -11.46 -6.60 -2.26
CA ASN A 380 -11.70 -6.04 -0.93
C ASN A 380 -13.21 -5.94 -0.57
N LEU A 381 -14.05 -6.70 -1.26
CA LEU A 381 -15.48 -6.81 -1.03
C LEU A 381 -15.75 -7.58 0.27
N GLN A 382 -16.53 -6.98 1.17
CA GLN A 382 -16.86 -7.56 2.48
C GLN A 382 -18.31 -7.28 2.88
N LYS A 383 -18.81 -8.04 3.86
CA LYS A 383 -20.09 -7.78 4.53
C LYS A 383 -19.88 -6.80 5.69
N PHE A 384 -20.72 -5.79 5.78
CA PHE A 384 -20.78 -4.83 6.87
C PHE A 384 -21.82 -5.24 7.92
N PRO A 385 -21.66 -4.82 9.19
CA PRO A 385 -22.63 -5.13 10.25
C PRO A 385 -23.95 -4.35 10.11
N LYS A 386 -23.93 -3.25 9.36
CA LYS A 386 -25.09 -2.40 9.06
C LYS A 386 -25.22 -2.27 7.54
N PRO A 387 -26.44 -2.05 7.02
CA PRO A 387 -26.62 -1.83 5.59
C PRO A 387 -25.90 -0.52 5.19
N LEU A 388 -25.28 -0.53 4.02
CA LEU A 388 -24.64 0.65 3.45
C LEU A 388 -25.72 1.67 3.01
N PRO A 389 -25.39 2.98 2.98
CA PRO A 389 -26.23 4.00 2.35
C PRO A 389 -26.62 3.61 0.91
N GLN A 390 -27.81 4.02 0.46
CA GLN A 390 -28.37 3.59 -0.83
C GLN A 390 -27.45 3.94 -2.01
N GLU A 391 -26.77 5.08 -1.94
CA GLU A 391 -25.78 5.54 -2.92
C GLU A 391 -24.56 4.62 -3.05
N TYR A 392 -24.27 3.80 -2.04
CA TYR A 392 -23.12 2.89 -1.98
C TYR A 392 -23.50 1.41 -2.12
N GLN A 393 -24.77 1.12 -2.45
CA GLN A 393 -25.23 -0.24 -2.71
C GLN A 393 -25.05 -0.58 -4.20
N TYR A 394 -23.96 -1.28 -4.52
CA TYR A 394 -23.51 -1.41 -5.91
C TYR A 394 -23.92 -2.68 -6.65
N PHE A 395 -24.65 -3.59 -6.00
CA PHE A 395 -24.90 -4.92 -6.55
C PHE A 395 -26.38 -5.26 -6.59
N ASP A 396 -26.86 -5.67 -7.77
CA ASP A 396 -28.18 -6.30 -7.92
C ASP A 396 -28.10 -7.81 -7.71
N GLU A 397 -26.90 -8.38 -7.92
CA GLU A 397 -26.60 -9.79 -7.75
C GLU A 397 -25.12 -9.98 -7.39
N LEU A 398 -24.90 -10.83 -6.39
CA LEU A 398 -23.60 -11.36 -5.99
C LEU A 398 -23.70 -12.87 -5.82
N SER A 399 -22.78 -13.60 -6.44
CA SER A 399 -22.77 -15.06 -6.38
C SER A 399 -22.64 -15.54 -4.93
N GLY A 400 -23.64 -16.31 -4.47
CA GLY A 400 -23.67 -16.85 -3.10
C GLY A 400 -24.22 -15.90 -2.04
N VAL A 401 -24.79 -14.76 -2.41
CA VAL A 401 -25.41 -13.79 -1.48
C VAL A 401 -26.90 -13.65 -1.78
N PRO A 402 -27.79 -13.87 -0.79
CA PRO A 402 -29.22 -13.62 -0.93
C PRO A 402 -29.53 -12.13 -1.18
N ALA A 403 -30.65 -11.84 -1.86
CA ALA A 403 -31.01 -10.48 -2.25
C ALA A 403 -31.21 -9.55 -1.04
N GLU A 404 -31.72 -10.07 0.08
CA GLU A 404 -31.92 -9.35 1.34
C GLU A 404 -30.61 -8.90 2.00
N ASP A 405 -29.51 -9.58 1.68
CA ASP A 405 -28.20 -9.35 2.26
C ASP A 405 -27.35 -8.40 1.41
N LEU A 406 -27.69 -8.18 0.12
CA LEU A 406 -26.95 -7.31 -0.80
C LEU A 406 -26.67 -5.90 -0.26
N PRO A 407 -27.60 -5.21 0.44
CA PRO A 407 -27.33 -3.89 1.01
C PRO A 407 -26.18 -3.83 2.01
N TYR A 408 -25.74 -4.98 2.54
CA TYR A 408 -24.64 -5.06 3.50
C TYR A 408 -23.28 -5.27 2.84
N TYR A 409 -23.20 -5.39 1.51
CA TYR A 409 -21.94 -5.69 0.81
C TYR A 409 -21.39 -4.48 0.05
N GLY A 410 -20.11 -4.20 0.28
CA GLY A 410 -19.35 -3.17 -0.43
C GLY A 410 -17.84 -3.35 -0.24
N GLY A 411 -17.06 -2.53 -0.93
CA GLY A 411 -15.61 -2.44 -0.74
C GLY A 411 -15.26 -1.93 0.65
N SER A 412 -14.18 -2.45 1.24
CA SER A 412 -13.74 -2.12 2.60
C SER A 412 -13.18 -0.69 2.78
N VAL A 413 -13.01 0.07 1.68
CA VAL A 413 -12.34 1.37 1.67
C VAL A 413 -13.36 2.49 1.43
N GLU A 414 -13.64 3.26 2.47
CA GLU A 414 -14.62 4.35 2.45
C GLU A 414 -14.27 5.45 1.44
N ILE A 415 -13.00 5.86 1.33
CA ILE A 415 -12.55 6.88 0.36
C ILE A 415 -12.64 6.44 -1.10
N ALA A 416 -12.91 5.16 -1.35
CA ALA A 416 -13.23 4.64 -2.67
C ALA A 416 -14.75 4.58 -2.88
N ASP A 417 -15.52 5.34 -2.10
CA ASP A 417 -16.98 5.33 -2.03
C ASP A 417 -17.54 3.91 -1.78
N TYR A 418 -16.84 3.06 -1.04
CA TYR A 418 -17.17 1.63 -0.89
C TYR A 418 -17.21 0.85 -2.22
N CYS A 419 -16.65 1.37 -3.31
CA CYS A 419 -16.49 0.60 -4.55
C CYS A 419 -15.46 -0.52 -4.33
N PRO A 420 -15.82 -1.78 -4.58
CA PRO A 420 -14.91 -2.90 -4.38
C PRO A 420 -13.89 -2.99 -5.52
N PHE A 421 -12.62 -3.14 -5.17
CA PHE A 421 -11.50 -3.26 -6.09
C PHE A 421 -10.47 -4.30 -5.66
N SER A 422 -9.62 -4.69 -6.61
CA SER A 422 -8.56 -5.67 -6.37
C SER A 422 -7.44 -5.03 -5.55
N GLN A 423 -7.32 -5.43 -4.28
CA GLN A 423 -6.38 -4.88 -3.31
C GLN A 423 -5.29 -5.89 -2.97
N GLU A 424 -4.05 -5.41 -2.85
CA GLU A 424 -2.93 -6.21 -2.35
C GLU A 424 -3.10 -6.59 -0.87
N PHE A 425 -2.39 -7.64 -0.48
CA PHE A 425 -2.45 -8.16 0.88
C PHE A 425 -1.08 -8.62 1.38
N SER A 426 -1.00 -8.95 2.66
CA SER A 426 0.17 -9.59 3.27
C SER A 426 -0.22 -10.93 3.88
N TRP A 427 0.69 -11.90 3.79
CA TRP A 427 0.54 -13.16 4.50
C TRP A 427 1.02 -13.03 5.94
N HIS A 428 0.25 -13.60 6.86
CA HIS A 428 0.53 -13.67 8.28
C HIS A 428 0.44 -15.12 8.74
N LEU A 429 1.29 -15.52 9.69
CA LEU A 429 1.24 -16.81 10.36
C LEU A 429 1.14 -16.54 11.86
N SER A 430 0.09 -17.05 12.51
CA SER A 430 -0.17 -16.80 13.94
C SER A 430 -0.18 -15.31 14.33
N GLY A 431 -0.62 -14.43 13.41
CA GLY A 431 -0.65 -12.98 13.58
C GLY A 431 0.64 -12.27 13.15
N GLU A 432 1.77 -12.98 13.04
CA GLU A 432 3.04 -12.41 12.62
C GLU A 432 3.14 -12.27 11.11
N TYR A 433 3.59 -11.11 10.64
CA TYR A 433 3.84 -10.85 9.22
C TYR A 433 4.87 -11.84 8.66
N GLN A 434 4.60 -12.37 7.48
CA GLN A 434 5.50 -13.28 6.77
C GLN A 434 6.08 -12.60 5.53
N ARG A 435 5.22 -12.18 4.60
CA ARG A 435 5.62 -11.57 3.33
C ARG A 435 4.49 -10.74 2.72
N SER A 436 4.81 -9.80 1.83
CA SER A 436 3.82 -9.03 1.08
C SER A 436 3.47 -9.76 -0.22
N SER A 437 2.45 -9.28 -0.94
CA SER A 437 2.02 -9.82 -2.24
C SER A 437 2.65 -9.13 -3.46
N ASP A 438 3.61 -8.23 -3.24
CA ASP A 438 4.33 -7.55 -4.31
C ASP A 438 5.23 -8.55 -5.06
N CYS A 439 5.04 -8.66 -6.38
CA CYS A 439 5.80 -9.58 -7.22
C CYS A 439 7.27 -9.16 -7.41
N ARG A 440 7.62 -7.90 -7.12
CA ARG A 440 8.94 -7.34 -7.38
C ARG A 440 9.94 -7.50 -6.24
N VAL A 441 9.44 -7.81 -5.05
CA VAL A 441 10.22 -7.99 -3.83
C VAL A 441 10.78 -9.41 -3.80
N LEU A 442 12.11 -9.55 -3.81
CA LEU A 442 12.79 -10.86 -3.87
C LEU A 442 12.51 -11.71 -2.64
N GLU A 443 12.38 -11.07 -1.47
CA GLU A 443 12.11 -11.70 -0.18
C GLU A 443 10.74 -12.39 -0.14
N ASN A 444 9.85 -12.09 -1.09
CA ASN A 444 8.55 -12.74 -1.20
C ASN A 444 8.61 -14.09 -1.92
N GLN A 445 9.76 -14.56 -2.41
CA GLN A 445 9.87 -15.83 -3.13
C GLN A 445 9.37 -17.03 -2.27
N PRO A 446 8.39 -17.84 -2.75
CA PRO A 446 7.96 -19.04 -2.03
C PRO A 446 9.07 -20.08 -1.84
N ASP A 447 9.04 -20.78 -0.70
CA ASP A 447 9.86 -21.97 -0.45
C ASP A 447 9.74 -22.98 -1.60
N LEU A 448 10.83 -23.69 -1.92
CA LEU A 448 10.90 -24.68 -3.02
C LEU A 448 9.76 -25.70 -3.02
N PHE A 449 9.35 -26.19 -1.84
CA PHE A 449 8.30 -27.20 -1.68
C PHE A 449 6.88 -26.62 -1.57
N LYS A 450 6.74 -25.30 -1.48
CA LYS A 450 5.46 -24.57 -1.42
C LYS A 450 5.22 -23.70 -2.67
N ASN A 451 6.11 -23.78 -3.65
CA ASN A 451 5.99 -23.03 -4.90
C ASN A 451 5.11 -23.75 -5.92
N TYR A 452 3.83 -23.96 -5.58
CA TYR A 452 2.90 -24.72 -6.42
C TYR A 452 2.72 -24.12 -7.81
N GLY A 453 2.66 -22.79 -7.90
CA GLY A 453 2.48 -22.05 -9.14
C GLY A 453 3.74 -21.89 -10.00
N ALA A 454 4.88 -22.46 -9.60
CA ALA A 454 6.18 -22.21 -10.22
C ALA A 454 6.51 -20.70 -10.34
N GLU A 455 6.09 -19.92 -9.34
CA GLU A 455 6.22 -18.48 -9.27
C GLU A 455 7.69 -18.05 -9.11
N LYS A 456 7.99 -16.87 -9.65
CA LYS A 456 9.30 -16.21 -9.51
C LYS A 456 9.10 -14.74 -9.18
N TYR A 457 9.65 -14.31 -8.06
CA TYR A 457 9.61 -12.92 -7.59
C TYR A 457 10.92 -12.21 -7.94
N GLY A 458 10.84 -10.90 -8.15
CA GLY A 458 11.99 -10.06 -8.49
C GLY A 458 11.65 -8.87 -9.37
N PRO A 459 12.60 -7.95 -9.65
CA PRO A 459 12.32 -6.64 -10.24
C PRO A 459 11.61 -6.67 -11.60
N HIS A 460 11.72 -7.77 -12.33
CA HIS A 460 11.08 -8.01 -13.63
C HIS A 460 9.85 -8.93 -13.58
N SER A 461 9.36 -9.22 -12.38
CA SER A 461 8.19 -10.06 -12.16
C SER A 461 6.93 -9.24 -12.03
N VAL A 462 5.85 -9.81 -12.57
CA VAL A 462 4.51 -9.21 -12.63
C VAL A 462 3.49 -10.27 -12.25
N CYS A 463 2.34 -9.81 -11.75
CA CYS A 463 1.21 -10.66 -11.46
C CYS A 463 0.48 -11.03 -12.77
N LEU A 464 0.31 -12.33 -13.01
CA LEU A 464 -0.46 -12.87 -14.13
C LEU A 464 -1.65 -13.68 -13.61
N ILE A 465 -2.76 -13.62 -14.34
CA ILE A 465 -3.96 -14.41 -14.05
C ILE A 465 -3.72 -15.87 -14.40
N GLN A 466 -4.06 -16.77 -13.47
CA GLN A 466 -4.06 -18.22 -13.66
C GLN A 466 -5.48 -18.67 -14.01
N LYS A 467 -5.66 -19.23 -15.21
CA LYS A 467 -6.97 -19.70 -15.68
C LYS A 467 -7.38 -21.04 -15.07
N SER A 468 -6.42 -21.79 -14.57
CA SER A 468 -6.61 -23.03 -13.80
C SER A 468 -5.67 -23.06 -12.61
N ALA A 469 -6.05 -23.78 -11.56
CA ALA A 469 -5.12 -24.11 -10.49
C ALA A 469 -3.86 -24.79 -11.08
N PHE A 470 -2.69 -24.38 -10.60
CA PHE A 470 -1.47 -25.12 -10.90
C PHE A 470 -1.45 -26.42 -10.11
N VAL A 471 -1.08 -27.50 -10.77
CA VAL A 471 -0.96 -28.84 -10.19
C VAL A 471 0.49 -29.25 -10.22
N MET A 472 1.02 -29.64 -9.05
CA MET A 472 2.30 -30.32 -8.91
C MET A 472 2.06 -31.83 -8.94
N GLU A 473 2.63 -32.51 -9.92
CA GLU A 473 2.51 -33.96 -10.10
C GLU A 473 3.86 -34.66 -9.99
N LYS A 474 3.87 -35.79 -9.26
CA LYS A 474 5.00 -36.72 -9.19
C LYS A 474 4.46 -38.12 -8.97
N CYS A 475 4.60 -38.97 -10.00
CA CYS A 475 3.98 -40.29 -10.07
C CYS A 475 2.46 -40.20 -9.75
N GLU A 476 1.95 -40.92 -8.75
CA GLU A 476 0.53 -40.89 -8.37
C GLU A 476 0.13 -39.70 -7.47
N ARG A 477 1.09 -38.87 -7.03
CA ARG A 477 0.83 -37.76 -6.11
C ARG A 477 0.55 -36.48 -6.88
N LYS A 478 -0.61 -35.88 -6.65
CA LYS A 478 -1.01 -34.58 -7.20
C LYS A 478 -1.32 -33.61 -6.07
N LEU A 479 -0.66 -32.46 -6.08
CA LEU A 479 -0.83 -31.38 -5.11
C LEU A 479 -1.29 -30.12 -5.84
N SER A 480 -2.26 -29.42 -5.27
CA SER A 480 -2.66 -28.10 -5.77
C SER A 480 -2.89 -27.15 -4.60
N TYR A 481 -2.60 -25.87 -4.82
CA TYR A 481 -2.84 -24.84 -3.83
C TYR A 481 -4.30 -24.40 -3.89
N PRO A 482 -5.05 -24.42 -2.78
CA PRO A 482 -6.48 -24.12 -2.79
C PRO A 482 -6.76 -22.65 -3.12
N ASP A 483 -5.90 -21.74 -2.65
CA ASP A 483 -6.05 -20.29 -2.86
C ASP A 483 -5.31 -19.86 -4.14
N TRP A 484 -5.94 -19.98 -5.31
CA TRP A 484 -5.34 -19.71 -6.63
C TRP A 484 -6.14 -18.69 -7.45
N GLY A 485 -5.59 -18.28 -8.59
CA GLY A 485 -6.25 -17.37 -9.54
C GLY A 485 -5.30 -16.36 -10.16
N SER A 486 -4.13 -16.17 -9.54
CA SER A 486 -3.03 -15.37 -10.06
C SER A 486 -1.72 -15.72 -9.36
N GLY A 487 -0.58 -15.43 -9.99
CA GLY A 487 0.74 -15.61 -9.40
C GLY A 487 1.79 -14.70 -10.03
N CYS A 488 2.98 -14.66 -9.45
CA CYS A 488 4.07 -13.80 -9.90
C CYS A 488 5.01 -14.52 -10.88
N TYR A 489 5.22 -13.93 -12.07
CA TYR A 489 6.05 -14.50 -13.12
C TYR A 489 6.95 -13.43 -13.74
N GLN A 490 8.15 -13.83 -14.14
CA GLN A 490 9.09 -12.93 -14.80
C GLN A 490 8.64 -12.68 -16.25
N VAL A 491 8.77 -11.43 -16.70
CA VAL A 491 8.50 -11.04 -18.08
C VAL A 491 9.71 -10.38 -18.74
N SER A 492 9.77 -10.45 -20.06
CA SER A 492 10.78 -9.76 -20.87
C SER A 492 10.20 -9.32 -22.20
N CYS A 493 10.61 -8.15 -22.69
CA CYS A 493 10.23 -7.65 -24.01
C CYS A 493 11.19 -8.13 -25.09
N SER A 494 10.66 -8.46 -26.27
CA SER A 494 11.43 -8.83 -27.45
C SER A 494 10.79 -8.24 -28.72
N PRO A 495 11.48 -8.20 -29.87
CA PRO A 495 10.87 -7.74 -31.13
C PRO A 495 9.62 -8.53 -31.55
N GLN A 496 9.48 -9.77 -31.07
CA GLN A 496 8.33 -10.65 -31.30
C GLN A 496 7.17 -10.38 -30.32
N GLY A 497 7.34 -9.45 -29.38
CA GLY A 497 6.37 -9.14 -28.33
C GLY A 497 6.85 -9.54 -26.93
N LEU A 498 5.89 -9.60 -26.02
CA LEU A 498 6.10 -9.92 -24.61
C LEU A 498 6.34 -11.43 -24.42
N LYS A 499 7.35 -11.79 -23.63
CA LYS A 499 7.60 -13.17 -23.20
C LYS A 499 7.35 -13.32 -21.70
N VAL A 500 6.63 -14.38 -21.34
CA VAL A 500 6.40 -14.81 -19.96
C VAL A 500 7.34 -15.97 -19.66
N TRP A 501 8.03 -15.92 -18.53
CA TRP A 501 8.97 -16.95 -18.10
C TRP A 501 8.40 -17.75 -16.93
N VAL A 502 8.39 -19.07 -17.08
CA VAL A 502 8.14 -20.01 -15.99
C VAL A 502 9.39 -20.86 -15.83
N GLN A 503 10.14 -20.62 -14.75
CA GLN A 503 11.52 -21.11 -14.60
C GLN A 503 12.38 -20.72 -15.82
N ASP A 504 12.98 -21.69 -16.50
CA ASP A 504 13.84 -21.48 -17.67
C ASP A 504 13.08 -21.56 -19.00
N THR A 505 11.76 -21.76 -18.96
CA THR A 505 10.91 -21.88 -20.16
C THR A 505 10.22 -20.55 -20.46
N SER A 506 10.44 -20.03 -21.67
CA SER A 506 9.78 -18.80 -22.16
C SER A 506 8.57 -19.10 -23.04
N TYR A 507 7.48 -18.40 -22.81
CA TYR A 507 6.23 -18.45 -23.57
C TYR A 507 5.97 -17.10 -24.22
N LEU A 508 5.70 -17.08 -25.53
CA LEU A 508 5.44 -15.85 -26.28
C LEU A 508 3.96 -15.45 -26.21
N CYS A 509 3.70 -14.20 -25.86
CA CYS A 509 2.38 -13.58 -25.92
C CYS A 509 2.19 -12.86 -27.26
N SER A 510 1.40 -13.49 -28.14
CA SER A 510 1.01 -12.97 -29.45
C SER A 510 -0.17 -12.01 -29.41
N ARG A 511 -1.04 -12.14 -28.41
CA ARG A 511 -2.18 -11.23 -28.16
C ARG A 511 -2.60 -11.23 -26.69
N ALA A 512 -3.23 -10.14 -26.25
CA ALA A 512 -3.82 -10.08 -24.92
C ALA A 512 -4.91 -11.17 -24.76
N GLY A 513 -4.96 -11.81 -23.58
CA GLY A 513 -5.93 -12.87 -23.30
C GLY A 513 -5.61 -14.23 -23.94
N GLN A 514 -4.46 -14.39 -24.61
CA GLN A 514 -3.97 -15.70 -25.03
C GLN A 514 -3.75 -16.60 -23.81
N VAL A 515 -4.22 -17.85 -23.89
CA VAL A 515 -3.98 -18.85 -22.84
C VAL A 515 -2.66 -19.56 -23.14
N LEU A 516 -1.76 -19.57 -22.15
CA LEU A 516 -0.48 -20.26 -22.19
C LEU A 516 -0.60 -21.57 -21.40
N PRO A 517 -0.66 -22.75 -22.05
CA PRO A 517 -0.56 -24.02 -21.37
C PRO A 517 0.88 -24.21 -20.90
N VAL A 518 1.06 -24.23 -19.58
CA VAL A 518 2.36 -24.40 -18.93
C VAL A 518 2.47 -25.85 -18.48
N SER A 519 3.57 -26.49 -18.86
CA SER A 519 3.98 -27.81 -18.36
C SER A 519 5.50 -27.82 -18.26
N ILE A 520 6.03 -27.74 -17.03
CA ILE A 520 7.47 -27.61 -16.77
C ILE A 520 7.90 -28.54 -15.62
N GLN A 521 9.15 -28.97 -15.65
CA GLN A 521 9.75 -29.74 -14.56
C GLN A 521 10.54 -28.81 -13.63
N MET A 522 10.24 -28.84 -12.34
CA MET A 522 10.96 -28.08 -11.31
C MET A 522 11.10 -28.94 -10.06
N ASN A 523 12.33 -29.04 -9.51
CA ASN A 523 12.61 -29.79 -8.27
C ASN A 523 12.12 -31.25 -8.26
N GLY A 524 12.10 -31.91 -9.42
CA GLY A 524 11.62 -33.28 -9.56
C GLY A 524 10.09 -33.44 -9.46
N TRP A 525 9.35 -32.35 -9.67
CA TRP A 525 7.89 -32.31 -9.86
C TRP A 525 7.56 -31.73 -11.23
N ILE A 526 6.44 -32.16 -11.82
CA ILE A 526 5.84 -31.56 -13.00
C ILE A 526 4.85 -30.51 -12.52
N HIS A 527 4.94 -29.30 -13.03
CA HIS A 527 3.99 -28.22 -12.77
C HIS A 527 3.15 -27.98 -14.02
N ASP A 528 1.86 -28.27 -13.91
CA ASP A 528 0.89 -28.09 -14.99
C ASP A 528 -0.11 -26.98 -14.62
N GLY A 529 -0.34 -26.05 -15.54
CA GLY A 529 -1.24 -24.93 -15.30
C GLY A 529 -1.51 -24.09 -16.56
N ASN A 530 -2.35 -23.08 -16.44
CA ASN A 530 -2.66 -22.17 -17.53
C ASN A 530 -2.49 -20.71 -17.09
N LEU A 531 -1.67 -19.96 -17.81
CA LEU A 531 -1.51 -18.52 -17.60
C LEU A 531 -2.23 -17.73 -18.69
N LEU A 532 -2.69 -16.52 -18.36
CA LEU A 532 -3.25 -15.58 -19.31
C LEU A 532 -2.21 -14.53 -19.69
N CYS A 533 -1.95 -14.37 -20.99
CA CYS A 533 -1.10 -13.32 -21.49
C CYS A 533 -1.73 -11.94 -21.22
N PRO A 534 -0.97 -11.00 -20.63
CA PRO A 534 -1.40 -9.63 -20.53
C PRO A 534 -1.16 -8.89 -21.86
N SER A 535 -1.58 -7.63 -21.93
CA SER A 535 -1.26 -6.80 -23.09
C SER A 535 0.24 -6.51 -23.14
N CYS A 536 0.84 -6.63 -24.32
CA CYS A 536 2.24 -6.28 -24.52
C CYS A 536 2.51 -4.80 -24.19
N TRP A 537 1.57 -3.92 -24.53
CA TRP A 537 1.68 -2.47 -24.33
C TRP A 537 1.66 -2.05 -22.85
N ASP A 538 1.27 -2.94 -21.94
CA ASP A 538 1.34 -2.67 -20.51
C ASP A 538 2.79 -2.71 -19.99
N PHE A 539 3.69 -3.41 -20.69
CA PHE A 539 5.06 -3.69 -20.22
C PHE A 539 6.17 -3.29 -21.19
N CYS A 540 5.88 -3.23 -22.49
CA CYS A 540 6.87 -2.98 -23.54
C CYS A 540 6.58 -1.66 -24.26
N GLU A 541 7.64 -0.95 -24.63
CA GLU A 541 7.55 0.30 -25.41
C GLU A 541 7.20 0.05 -26.89
N LEU A 542 7.61 -1.12 -27.40
CA LEU A 542 7.40 -1.54 -28.78
C LEU A 542 6.78 -2.94 -28.77
N CYS A 543 5.65 -3.07 -29.46
CA CYS A 543 4.92 -4.33 -29.60
C CYS A 543 4.54 -4.57 -31.06
N PRO A 544 4.69 -5.80 -31.58
CA PRO A 544 4.16 -6.13 -32.90
C PRO A 544 2.62 -6.13 -32.90
N PRO A 545 1.98 -6.06 -34.08
CA PRO A 545 0.55 -6.25 -34.21
C PRO A 545 0.12 -7.59 -33.59
N GLU A 546 -1.04 -7.61 -32.93
CA GLU A 546 -1.57 -8.84 -32.38
C GLU A 546 -1.86 -9.84 -33.51
N THR A 547 -1.40 -11.06 -33.34
CA THR A 547 -1.68 -12.17 -34.26
C THR A 547 -2.40 -13.27 -33.51
N ASP A 548 -3.16 -14.09 -34.22
CA ASP A 548 -3.65 -15.32 -33.62
C ASP A 548 -2.46 -16.17 -33.14
N PRO A 549 -2.57 -16.80 -31.96
CA PRO A 549 -1.52 -17.66 -31.48
C PRO A 549 -1.26 -18.74 -32.53
N PRO A 550 0.01 -19.07 -32.80
CA PRO A 550 0.32 -20.13 -33.75
C PRO A 550 -0.50 -21.37 -33.38
N THR A 551 -1.19 -21.96 -34.35
CA THR A 551 -1.85 -23.25 -34.16
C THR A 551 -0.78 -24.24 -33.75
N THR A 552 -0.63 -24.45 -32.45
CA THR A 552 0.16 -25.54 -31.95
C THR A 552 -0.59 -26.81 -32.33
N ASN A 553 -0.16 -27.43 -33.43
CA ASN A 553 -0.20 -28.89 -33.52
C ASN A 553 0.25 -29.39 -32.16
N LEU A 554 -0.59 -30.16 -31.47
CA LEU A 554 -0.34 -30.68 -30.14
C LEU A 554 1.12 -31.16 -29.97
N THR A 555 2.01 -30.28 -29.55
CA THR A 555 2.90 -30.62 -28.47
C THR A 555 2.00 -30.64 -27.25
N ARG A 556 1.26 -31.75 -27.09
CA ARG A 556 1.34 -32.42 -25.79
C ARG A 556 2.82 -32.29 -25.44
N ALA A 557 3.17 -31.50 -24.43
CA ALA A 557 4.43 -31.74 -23.76
C ALA A 557 4.48 -33.26 -23.63
N LEU A 558 5.45 -33.91 -24.28
CA LEU A 558 5.66 -35.35 -24.10
C LEU A 558 5.52 -35.56 -22.59
N PRO A 559 4.55 -36.36 -22.10
CA PRO A 559 4.35 -36.49 -20.67
C PRO A 559 5.72 -36.76 -20.07
N LEU A 560 6.21 -35.81 -19.28
CA LEU A 560 7.55 -35.87 -18.71
C LEU A 560 7.47 -36.95 -17.64
N ASP A 561 7.55 -38.21 -18.06
CA ASP A 561 7.33 -39.34 -17.17
C ASP A 561 8.59 -39.53 -16.33
N LEU A 562 8.63 -38.79 -15.22
CA LEU A 562 9.61 -38.95 -14.15
C LEU A 562 9.63 -40.39 -13.59
N CYS A 563 8.57 -41.18 -13.84
CA CYS A 563 8.32 -42.46 -13.22
C CYS A 563 8.18 -43.60 -14.23
N SER A 564 8.61 -43.43 -15.49
CA SER A 564 8.64 -44.52 -16.48
C SER A 564 9.61 -45.59 -15.99
N CYS A 565 9.09 -46.61 -15.33
CA CYS A 565 9.81 -47.79 -14.86
C CYS A 565 10.50 -48.50 -16.03
N SER A 566 11.76 -48.18 -16.30
CA SER A 566 12.64 -49.09 -17.05
C SER A 566 13.34 -50.03 -16.06
N SER A 567 12.70 -51.13 -15.72
CA SER A 567 13.39 -52.38 -15.41
C SER A 567 12.48 -53.56 -15.76
N SER A 568 12.74 -54.07 -16.96
CA SER A 568 12.15 -55.24 -17.62
C SER A 568 11.68 -56.36 -16.67
N PRO A 569 10.39 -56.73 -16.64
CA PRO A 569 9.91 -57.92 -15.91
C PRO A 569 10.45 -59.23 -16.50
N VAL A 570 11.09 -59.19 -17.67
CA VAL A 570 11.70 -60.36 -18.31
C VAL A 570 12.97 -60.78 -17.56
N VAL A 571 13.77 -59.84 -17.05
CA VAL A 571 15.06 -60.17 -16.38
C VAL A 571 14.84 -60.80 -15.00
N THR A 572 13.84 -60.34 -14.24
CA THR A 572 13.50 -60.93 -12.94
C THR A 572 12.85 -62.31 -13.07
N LEU A 573 12.05 -62.56 -14.12
CA LEU A 573 11.47 -63.88 -14.38
C LEU A 573 12.53 -64.91 -14.79
N TRP A 574 13.51 -64.53 -15.61
CA TRP A 574 14.64 -65.39 -16.00
C TRP A 574 15.58 -65.69 -14.83
N LEU A 575 15.83 -64.73 -13.93
CA LEU A 575 16.61 -64.96 -12.71
C LEU A 575 15.86 -65.81 -11.68
N LEU A 576 14.53 -65.70 -11.59
CA LEU A 576 13.70 -66.58 -10.76
C LEU A 576 13.67 -68.02 -11.32
N LEU A 577 13.49 -68.19 -12.63
CA LEU A 577 13.51 -69.51 -13.28
C LEU A 577 14.91 -70.15 -13.23
N GLY A 578 15.97 -69.36 -13.42
CA GLY A 578 17.36 -69.82 -13.32
C GLY A 578 17.78 -70.27 -11.91
N ASN A 579 17.16 -69.70 -10.87
CA ASN A 579 17.40 -70.11 -9.48
C ASN A 579 16.45 -71.22 -8.99
N LEU A 580 15.27 -71.40 -9.61
CA LEU A 580 14.35 -72.49 -9.27
C LEU A 580 14.79 -73.84 -9.86
N PHE A 581 15.44 -73.84 -11.02
CA PHE A 581 15.86 -75.06 -11.72
C PHE A 581 16.87 -75.91 -10.92
N PRO A 582 17.92 -75.34 -10.30
CA PRO A 582 18.86 -76.09 -9.45
C PRO A 582 18.20 -76.62 -8.16
N LEU A 583 17.24 -75.88 -7.59
CA LEU A 583 16.51 -76.28 -6.39
C LEU A 583 15.56 -77.46 -6.66
N LEU A 584 14.86 -77.46 -7.80
CA LEU A 584 14.01 -78.57 -8.23
C LEU A 584 14.84 -79.80 -8.65
N ALA A 585 15.98 -79.59 -9.31
CA ALA A 585 16.90 -80.69 -9.66
C ALA A 585 17.53 -81.32 -8.41
N GLY A 586 17.90 -80.53 -7.39
CA GLY A 586 18.39 -81.02 -6.11
C GLY A 586 17.33 -81.79 -5.32
N PHE A 587 16.08 -81.33 -5.35
CA PHE A 587 14.98 -82.03 -4.67
C PHE A 587 14.65 -83.38 -5.33
N LEU A 588 14.71 -83.45 -6.66
CA LEU A 588 14.48 -84.71 -7.40
C LEU A 588 15.63 -85.71 -7.25
N LEU A 589 16.87 -85.25 -7.09
CA LEU A 589 18.03 -86.12 -6.84
C LEU A 589 18.08 -86.65 -5.39
N CYS A 590 17.50 -85.95 -4.41
CA CYS A 590 17.38 -86.44 -3.03
C CYS A 590 16.26 -87.46 -2.80
N VAL A 591 15.31 -87.61 -3.72
CA VAL A 591 14.21 -88.60 -3.62
C VAL A 591 14.62 -89.97 -4.19
N TRP A 592 15.80 -90.07 -4.80
CA TRP A 592 16.28 -91.30 -5.46
C TRP A 592 17.62 -91.83 -4.91
N HIS A 593 17.81 -91.70 -3.59
CA HIS A 593 18.86 -92.41 -2.88
C HIS A 593 18.38 -93.00 -1.55
#